data_AF-A0A7L0F9P8-F1
#
_entry.id   AF-A0A7L0F9P8-F1
#
_cell.length_a   1.000
_cell.length_b   1.000
_cell.length_c   1.000
_cell.angle_alpha   90.00
_cell.angle_beta   90.00
_cell.angle_gamma   90.00
#
_symmetry.space_group_name_H-M   'P 1'
#
loop_
_entity.id
_entity.type
_entity.pdbx_description
1 polymer ?
#
loop_
_entity_poly.entity_id
_entity_poly.type
_entity_poly.pdbx_seq_one_letter_code
_entity_poly.pdbx_strand_id
1 'polypeptide(L)'
;QDVNDWMGPPSESDGSIKRVTINADTTCGNDWVCEHRWRQIRNMVIFRNVVDGEPFSNWWDNDSNQVAFGRGSKGFIVFNNDDWHLNIDLQTGLPAGTYCDVISGQKEDNSCTGKQVYVSSDGMANFDISNSAEDPFVAIHIDAKL
;
A
#
# COMPACT_ATOMS: atom_id res chain seq x y z
N GLN A 1 -17.86 4.23 22.22
CA GLN A 1 -17.93 5.67 22.53
C GLN A 1 -16.59 6.23 22.11
N ASP A 2 -16.57 7.17 21.18
CA ASP A 2 -15.31 7.75 20.68
C ASP A 2 -14.69 8.57 21.82
N VAL A 3 -13.45 8.24 22.18
CA VAL A 3 -12.75 8.89 23.30
C VAL A 3 -12.39 10.34 22.95
N ASN A 4 -12.46 10.70 21.67
CA ASN A 4 -11.96 11.96 21.13
C ASN A 4 -13.05 13.00 20.81
N ASP A 5 -14.32 12.79 21.20
CA ASP A 5 -15.44 13.71 20.91
C ASP A 5 -15.29 15.12 21.54
N TRP A 6 -14.27 15.32 22.38
CA TRP A 6 -13.98 16.58 23.07
C TRP A 6 -12.56 17.11 22.85
N MET A 7 -11.73 16.43 22.04
CA MET A 7 -10.37 16.90 21.76
C MET A 7 -10.33 17.76 20.49
N GLY A 8 -9.96 19.03 20.67
CA GLY A 8 -9.69 19.96 19.57
C GLY A 8 -8.37 19.67 18.85
N PRO A 9 -8.06 20.41 17.77
CA PRO A 9 -6.77 20.28 17.09
C PRO A 9 -5.61 20.55 18.05
N PRO A 10 -4.39 20.02 17.79
CA PRO A 10 -3.21 20.32 18.59
C PRO A 10 -3.05 21.82 18.82
N SER A 11 -3.01 22.24 20.08
CA SER A 11 -2.99 23.65 20.48
C SER A 11 -1.82 23.99 21.41
N GLU A 12 -1.35 25.22 21.33
CA GLU A 12 -0.39 25.79 22.28
C GLU A 12 -1.08 26.11 23.62
N SER A 13 -0.30 26.48 24.64
CA SER A 13 -0.82 26.82 25.98
C SER A 13 -1.71 28.08 26.00
N ASP A 14 -1.61 28.94 24.99
CA ASP A 14 -2.44 30.13 24.82
C ASP A 14 -3.75 29.86 24.05
N GLY A 15 -4.00 28.61 23.67
CA GLY A 15 -5.17 28.18 22.92
C GLY A 15 -5.09 28.41 21.41
N SER A 16 -3.97 28.93 20.89
CA SER A 16 -3.73 28.99 19.45
C SER A 16 -3.43 27.60 18.87
N ILE A 17 -3.73 27.39 17.58
CA ILE A 17 -3.53 26.10 16.92
C ILE A 17 -2.05 25.94 16.57
N LYS A 18 -1.44 24.80 16.93
CA LYS A 18 -0.05 24.48 16.59
C LYS A 18 0.12 24.43 15.08
N ARG A 19 1.19 25.03 14.57
CA ARG A 19 1.54 24.94 13.14
C ARG A 19 1.87 23.49 12.77
N VAL A 20 1.40 23.05 11.60
CA VAL A 20 1.84 21.78 11.01
C VAL A 20 3.29 21.91 10.55
N THR A 21 4.19 21.09 11.09
CA THR A 21 5.57 20.95 10.64
C THR A 21 5.70 19.66 9.85
N ILE A 22 6.46 19.68 8.75
CA ILE A 22 6.70 18.50 7.91
C ILE A 22 8.11 18.02 8.18
N ASN A 23 8.24 16.78 8.63
CA ASN A 23 9.51 16.13 8.89
C ASN A 23 10.16 15.62 7.59
N ALA A 24 11.44 15.25 7.66
CA ALA A 24 12.19 14.76 6.49
C ALA A 24 11.64 13.43 5.93
N ASP A 25 11.03 12.60 6.80
CA ASP A 25 10.35 11.35 6.45
C ASP A 25 8.90 11.58 5.94
N THR A 26 8.54 12.84 5.69
CA THR A 26 7.21 13.33 5.25
C THR A 26 6.10 13.25 6.29
N THR A 27 6.35 12.73 7.50
CA THR A 27 5.39 12.75 8.61
C THR A 27 5.20 14.18 9.14
N CYS A 28 4.20 14.37 9.99
CA CYS A 28 3.96 15.65 10.63
C CYS A 28 4.48 15.68 12.07
N GLY A 29 4.97 16.85 12.49
CA GLY A 29 5.27 17.14 13.90
C GLY A 29 4.13 17.87 14.59
N ASN A 30 4.37 18.31 15.83
CA ASN A 30 3.40 19.05 16.65
C ASN A 30 2.07 18.31 16.88
N ASP A 31 2.15 16.99 17.14
CA ASP A 31 1.01 16.10 17.42
C ASP A 31 0.00 15.93 16.27
N TRP A 32 0.33 16.45 15.08
CA TRP A 32 -0.46 16.20 13.88
C TRP A 32 -0.15 14.80 13.33
N VAL A 33 -1.18 13.96 13.17
CA VAL A 33 -1.04 12.56 12.74
C VAL A 33 -0.65 12.43 11.26
N CYS A 34 -1.35 13.18 10.40
CA CYS A 34 -1.08 13.24 8.96
C CYS A 34 -1.06 11.89 8.24
N GLU A 35 -2.10 11.07 8.44
CA GLU A 35 -2.30 9.78 7.79
C GLU A 35 -2.20 9.88 6.26
N HIS A 36 -2.72 10.96 5.68
CA HIS A 36 -2.63 11.25 4.25
C HIS A 36 -1.20 11.39 3.70
N ARG A 37 -0.18 11.47 4.58
CA ARG A 37 1.25 11.51 4.23
C ARG A 37 1.95 10.19 4.44
N TRP A 38 1.35 9.24 5.17
CA TRP A 38 1.92 7.92 5.34
C TRP A 38 2.07 7.26 3.97
N ARG A 39 3.25 6.68 3.73
CA ARG A 39 3.62 6.13 2.42
C ARG A 39 2.56 5.16 1.90
N GLN A 40 2.13 4.23 2.75
CA GLN A 40 1.12 3.23 2.46
C GLN A 40 -0.20 3.85 2.00
N ILE A 41 -0.66 4.92 2.66
CA ILE A 41 -1.92 5.60 2.34
C ILE A 41 -1.79 6.44 1.08
N ARG A 42 -0.77 7.31 1.01
CA ARG A 42 -0.52 8.17 -0.14
C ARG A 42 -0.35 7.35 -1.42
N ASN A 43 0.40 6.25 -1.35
CA ASN A 43 0.65 5.40 -2.51
C ASN A 43 -0.61 4.64 -2.92
N MET A 44 -1.49 4.27 -2.00
CA MET A 44 -2.79 3.68 -2.35
C MET A 44 -3.76 4.70 -2.96
N VAL A 45 -3.65 5.99 -2.62
CA VAL A 45 -4.35 7.06 -3.37
C VAL A 45 -3.85 7.12 -4.81
N ILE A 46 -2.53 7.03 -5.02
CA ILE A 46 -1.95 6.98 -6.38
C ILE A 46 -2.41 5.71 -7.10
N PHE A 47 -2.35 4.54 -6.45
CA PHE A 47 -2.84 3.28 -6.99
C PHE A 47 -4.27 3.43 -7.52
N ARG A 48 -5.17 4.03 -6.72
CA ARG A 48 -6.58 4.25 -7.10
C ARG A 48 -6.73 5.09 -8.37
N ASN A 49 -5.85 6.08 -8.57
CA ASN A 49 -5.82 6.91 -9.77
C ASN A 49 -5.28 6.13 -10.98
N VAL A 50 -4.22 5.34 -10.78
CA VAL A 50 -3.60 4.53 -11.85
C VAL A 50 -4.57 3.50 -12.40
N VAL A 51 -5.31 2.82 -11.52
CA VAL A 51 -6.25 1.75 -11.89
C VAL A 51 -7.66 2.25 -12.21
N ASP A 52 -7.84 3.56 -12.37
CA ASP A 52 -9.17 4.11 -12.60
C ASP A 52 -9.80 3.59 -13.91
N GLY A 53 -11.09 3.30 -13.86
CA GLY A 53 -11.84 2.67 -14.95
C GLY A 53 -11.62 1.16 -15.14
N GLU A 54 -10.60 0.55 -14.54
CA GLU A 54 -10.36 -0.89 -14.69
C GLU A 54 -11.37 -1.73 -13.88
N PRO A 55 -11.86 -2.86 -14.42
CA PRO A 55 -12.76 -3.74 -13.69
C PRO A 55 -12.05 -4.41 -12.52
N PHE A 56 -12.83 -4.83 -11.53
CA PHE A 56 -12.36 -5.80 -10.55
C PHE A 56 -12.13 -7.15 -11.25
N SER A 57 -10.97 -7.77 -11.04
CA SER A 57 -10.57 -9.01 -11.72
C SER A 57 -9.67 -9.87 -10.82
N ASN A 58 -9.37 -11.09 -11.25
CA ASN A 58 -8.36 -11.97 -10.63
C ASN A 58 -8.50 -12.09 -9.10
N TRP A 59 -9.74 -12.24 -8.63
CA TRP A 59 -10.00 -12.53 -7.23
C TRP A 59 -9.40 -13.89 -6.86
N TRP A 60 -8.75 -13.92 -5.70
CA TRP A 60 -8.27 -15.13 -5.07
C TRP A 60 -8.43 -14.98 -3.56
N ASP A 61 -8.75 -16.09 -2.90
CA ASP A 61 -8.75 -16.19 -1.45
C ASP A 61 -8.36 -17.61 -1.03
N ASN A 62 -8.01 -17.77 0.24
CA ASN A 62 -7.65 -19.05 0.85
C ASN A 62 -8.76 -19.65 1.72
N ASP A 63 -10.02 -19.24 1.53
CA ASP A 63 -11.16 -19.55 2.41
C ASP A 63 -11.00 -19.05 3.88
N SER A 64 -10.05 -18.14 4.13
CA SER A 64 -9.79 -17.52 5.44
C SER A 64 -9.54 -16.00 5.30
N ASN A 65 -8.38 -15.48 5.71
CA ASN A 65 -8.09 -14.04 5.70
C ASN A 65 -6.90 -13.67 4.80
N GLN A 66 -6.51 -14.55 3.87
CA GLN A 66 -5.62 -14.20 2.78
C GLN A 66 -6.45 -13.99 1.52
N VAL A 67 -6.32 -12.81 0.93
CA VAL A 67 -7.10 -12.42 -0.24
C VAL A 67 -6.25 -11.61 -1.21
N ALA A 68 -6.56 -11.70 -2.49
CA ALA A 68 -5.91 -10.92 -3.54
C ALA A 68 -6.92 -10.55 -4.63
N PHE A 69 -6.67 -9.43 -5.30
CA PHE A 69 -7.42 -9.07 -6.49
C PHE A 69 -6.66 -8.11 -7.40
N GLY A 70 -7.06 -8.14 -8.66
CA GLY A 70 -6.61 -7.24 -9.70
C GLY A 70 -7.61 -6.13 -10.00
N ARG A 71 -7.07 -5.10 -10.66
CA ARG A 71 -7.82 -4.05 -11.33
C ARG A 71 -7.42 -4.06 -12.80
N GLY A 72 -8.13 -4.88 -13.56
CA GLY A 72 -7.87 -5.14 -14.98
C GLY A 72 -6.41 -5.53 -15.21
N SER A 73 -5.71 -4.75 -16.02
CA SER A 73 -4.29 -4.95 -16.33
C SER A 73 -3.35 -3.88 -15.76
N LYS A 74 -3.86 -3.03 -14.83
CA LYS A 74 -3.10 -1.88 -14.31
C LYS A 74 -2.67 -1.98 -12.86
N GLY A 75 -3.32 -2.80 -12.04
CA GLY A 75 -2.88 -2.99 -10.65
C GLY A 75 -3.32 -4.31 -10.06
N PHE A 76 -2.58 -4.75 -9.03
CA PHE A 76 -2.85 -5.96 -8.27
C PHE A 76 -2.48 -5.74 -6.80
N ILE A 77 -3.25 -6.32 -5.88
CA ILE A 77 -3.06 -6.18 -4.44
C ILE A 77 -3.30 -7.52 -3.74
N VAL A 78 -2.51 -7.80 -2.71
CA VAL A 78 -2.55 -9.05 -1.92
C VAL A 78 -2.52 -8.68 -0.44
N PHE A 79 -3.36 -9.33 0.36
CA PHE A 79 -3.45 -9.15 1.81
C PHE A 79 -3.23 -10.48 2.51
N ASN A 80 -2.54 -10.45 3.64
CA ASN A 80 -2.43 -11.57 4.57
C ASN A 80 -2.83 -11.13 5.97
N ASN A 81 -4.07 -11.40 6.35
CA ASN A 81 -4.55 -11.14 7.71
C ASN A 81 -4.83 -12.45 8.48
N ASP A 82 -4.22 -13.55 8.03
CA ASP A 82 -4.19 -14.80 8.79
C ASP A 82 -2.98 -14.82 9.75
N ASP A 83 -3.02 -15.73 10.73
CA ASP A 83 -1.95 -15.91 11.70
C ASP A 83 -0.74 -16.72 11.17
N TRP A 84 -0.64 -16.93 9.85
CA TRP A 84 0.43 -17.68 9.20
C TRP A 84 0.92 -17.04 7.90
N HIS A 85 2.09 -17.50 7.45
CA HIS A 85 2.79 -17.00 6.27
C HIS A 85 2.03 -17.29 4.96
N LEU A 86 2.04 -16.32 4.04
CA LEU A 86 1.57 -16.47 2.66
C LEU A 86 2.77 -16.61 1.72
N ASN A 87 2.81 -17.70 0.97
CA ASN A 87 3.74 -17.90 -0.15
C ASN A 87 3.00 -18.57 -1.31
N ILE A 88 2.62 -17.81 -2.33
CA ILE A 88 1.83 -18.34 -3.44
C ILE A 88 2.05 -17.56 -4.73
N ASP A 89 1.99 -18.28 -5.85
CA ASP A 89 1.93 -17.69 -7.20
C ASP A 89 0.48 -17.34 -7.56
N LEU A 90 0.23 -16.06 -7.88
CA LEU A 90 -1.09 -15.55 -8.22
C LEU A 90 -1.11 -14.95 -9.62
N GLN A 91 -2.25 -15.10 -10.29
CA GLN A 91 -2.50 -14.46 -11.58
C GLN A 91 -2.79 -12.98 -11.37
N THR A 92 -1.85 -12.12 -11.73
CA THR A 92 -1.99 -10.67 -11.51
C THR A 92 -2.80 -9.99 -12.61
N GLY A 93 -2.75 -10.51 -13.84
CA GLY A 93 -3.25 -9.84 -15.05
C GLY A 93 -2.38 -8.67 -15.52
N LEU A 94 -1.25 -8.42 -14.85
CA LEU A 94 -0.31 -7.36 -15.22
C LEU A 94 0.63 -7.81 -16.35
N PRO A 95 1.12 -6.88 -17.19
CA PRO A 95 2.18 -7.18 -18.13
C PRO A 95 3.46 -7.64 -17.42
N ALA A 96 4.21 -8.52 -18.06
CA ALA A 96 5.48 -9.01 -17.52
C ALA A 96 6.49 -7.90 -17.22
N GLY A 97 7.23 -8.07 -16.13
CA GLY A 97 8.29 -7.15 -15.69
C GLY A 97 8.41 -7.10 -14.17
N THR A 98 9.29 -6.22 -13.71
CA THR A 98 9.54 -6.02 -12.29
C THR A 98 8.76 -4.81 -11.79
N TYR A 99 8.04 -4.97 -10.69
CA TYR A 99 7.20 -3.94 -10.08
C TYR A 99 7.70 -3.65 -8.67
N CYS A 100 7.68 -2.37 -8.29
CA CYS A 100 7.94 -1.96 -6.92
C CYS A 100 6.66 -2.12 -6.09
N ASP A 101 6.77 -2.78 -4.93
CA ASP A 101 5.72 -2.75 -3.93
C ASP A 101 5.61 -1.35 -3.32
N VAL A 102 4.46 -0.73 -3.50
CA VAL A 102 4.23 0.65 -3.06
C VAL A 102 3.84 0.76 -1.59
N ILE A 103 3.73 -0.38 -0.88
CA ILE A 103 3.46 -0.44 0.55
C ILE A 103 4.77 -0.45 1.34
N SER A 104 5.65 -1.43 1.07
CA SER A 104 6.98 -1.49 1.70
C SER A 104 7.94 -0.41 1.21
N GLY A 105 7.69 0.19 0.04
CA GLY A 105 8.53 1.25 -0.51
C GLY A 105 7.84 2.03 -1.63
N GLN A 106 8.63 2.47 -2.60
CA GLN A 106 8.16 3.16 -3.80
C GLN A 106 9.18 3.01 -4.93
N LYS A 107 8.77 3.37 -6.15
CA LYS A 107 9.67 3.51 -7.28
C LYS A 107 10.40 4.86 -7.20
N GLU A 108 11.72 4.82 -7.19
CA GLU A 108 12.59 5.99 -7.31
C GLU A 108 13.48 5.79 -8.54
N ASP A 109 13.23 6.61 -9.57
CA ASP A 109 13.82 6.49 -10.90
C ASP A 109 13.68 5.09 -11.48
N ASN A 110 14.78 4.34 -11.60
CA ASN A 110 14.82 2.97 -12.13
C ASN A 110 15.09 1.92 -11.03
N SER A 111 14.72 2.23 -9.78
CA SER A 111 14.90 1.31 -8.65
C SER A 111 13.71 1.31 -7.71
N CYS A 112 13.55 0.23 -6.96
CA CYS A 112 12.56 0.12 -5.90
C CYS A 112 13.24 0.29 -4.55
N THR A 113 12.69 1.14 -3.69
CA THR A 113 13.20 1.30 -2.32
C THR A 113 12.72 0.19 -1.37
N GLY A 114 11.65 -0.50 -1.74
CA GLY A 114 11.06 -1.62 -1.00
C GLY A 114 11.17 -2.96 -1.73
N LYS A 115 10.21 -3.84 -1.47
CA LYS A 115 10.13 -5.16 -2.12
C LYS A 115 9.88 -5.00 -3.62
N GLN A 116 10.37 -5.99 -4.37
CA GLN A 116 10.15 -6.12 -5.81
C GLN A 116 9.28 -7.35 -6.07
N VAL A 117 8.33 -7.22 -6.98
CA VAL A 117 7.50 -8.32 -7.46
C VAL A 117 7.82 -8.54 -8.93
N TYR A 118 8.20 -9.76 -9.28
CA TYR A 118 8.45 -10.15 -10.67
C TYR A 118 7.20 -10.80 -11.24
N VAL A 119 6.65 -10.20 -12.30
CA VAL A 119 5.52 -10.73 -13.06
C VAL A 119 6.08 -11.43 -14.31
N SER A 120 5.79 -12.72 -14.45
CA SER A 120 6.19 -13.53 -15.60
C SER A 120 5.36 -13.22 -16.86
N SER A 121 5.77 -13.78 -18.00
CA SER A 121 5.14 -13.56 -19.32
C SER A 121 3.67 -13.95 -19.40
N ASP A 122 3.22 -14.84 -18.53
CA ASP A 122 1.84 -15.32 -18.38
C ASP A 122 1.04 -14.54 -17.32
N GLY A 123 1.61 -13.46 -16.76
CA GLY A 123 0.95 -12.60 -15.77
C GLY A 123 0.97 -13.13 -14.34
N MET A 124 1.62 -14.27 -14.09
CA MET A 124 1.79 -14.82 -12.74
C MET A 124 2.88 -14.09 -11.96
N ALA A 125 2.74 -14.01 -10.64
CA ALA A 125 3.79 -13.52 -9.75
C ALA A 125 3.74 -14.21 -8.40
N ASN A 126 4.91 -14.47 -7.82
CA ASN A 126 5.02 -14.99 -6.46
C ASN A 126 4.87 -13.85 -5.45
N PHE A 127 4.06 -14.08 -4.42
CA PHE A 127 3.94 -13.19 -3.27
C PHE A 127 4.36 -13.91 -2.00
N ASP A 128 5.27 -13.30 -1.25
CA ASP A 128 5.77 -13.78 0.04
C ASP A 128 5.48 -12.71 1.11
N ILE A 129 4.49 -12.98 1.97
CA ILE A 129 3.99 -12.06 2.98
C ILE A 129 3.90 -12.78 4.33
N SER A 130 4.83 -12.46 5.24
CA SER A 130 4.74 -12.88 6.64
C SER A 130 3.59 -12.21 7.36
N ASN A 131 2.88 -12.94 8.22
CA ASN A 131 1.88 -12.38 9.14
C ASN A 131 2.51 -11.47 10.22
N SER A 132 3.84 -11.46 10.34
CA SER A 132 4.60 -10.55 11.21
C SER A 132 5.22 -9.36 10.48
N ALA A 133 4.88 -9.14 9.19
CA ALA A 133 5.33 -7.96 8.46
C ALA A 133 4.73 -6.68 9.07
N GLU A 134 5.46 -5.56 8.97
CA GLU A 134 4.96 -4.24 9.40
C GLU A 134 3.62 -3.90 8.73
N ASP A 135 3.57 -4.11 7.41
CA ASP A 135 2.37 -4.02 6.59
C ASP A 135 2.16 -5.39 5.92
N PRO A 136 1.20 -6.22 6.36
CA PRO A 136 1.00 -7.56 5.84
C PRO A 136 0.15 -7.56 4.56
N PHE A 137 0.48 -6.67 3.63
CA PHE A 137 -0.12 -6.58 2.31
C PHE A 137 0.86 -5.96 1.31
N VAL A 138 0.69 -6.29 0.02
CA VAL A 138 1.56 -5.84 -1.08
C VAL A 138 0.68 -5.27 -2.19
N ALA A 139 1.07 -4.12 -2.75
CA ALA A 139 0.36 -3.50 -3.86
C ALA A 139 1.33 -3.10 -4.98
N ILE A 140 0.98 -3.47 -6.22
CA ILE A 140 1.78 -3.17 -7.42
C ILE A 140 0.87 -2.62 -8.52
N HIS A 141 1.40 -1.69 -9.32
CA HIS A 141 0.66 -1.10 -10.43
C HIS A 141 1.57 -0.68 -11.58
N ILE A 142 0.99 -0.40 -12.76
CA ILE A 142 1.75 -0.18 -14.00
C ILE A 142 2.76 0.98 -13.91
N ASP A 143 2.42 2.07 -13.21
CA ASP A 143 3.36 3.20 -13.02
C ASP A 143 4.52 2.90 -12.05
N ALA A 144 4.41 1.85 -11.23
CA ALA A 144 5.46 1.35 -10.35
C ALA A 144 6.29 0.23 -10.98
N LYS A 145 6.11 -0.04 -12.29
CA LYS A 145 6.92 -0.97 -13.06
C LYS A 145 8.29 -0.35 -13.40
N LEU A 146 9.38 -1.11 -13.27
CA LEU A 146 10.72 -0.73 -13.72
C LEU A 146 10.87 -0.84 -15.25
#